data_AF-A0A2I0FPX6-F1
#
_entry.id   AF-A0A2I0FPX6-F1
#
_cell.length_a   1.000
_cell.length_b   1.000
_cell.length_c   1.000
_cell.angle_alpha   90.00
_cell.angle_beta   90.00
_cell.angle_gamma   90.00
#
_symmetry.space_group_name_H-M   'P 1'
#
loop_
_entity.id
_entity.type
_entity.pdbx_description
1 polymer ?
#
loop_
_entity_poly.entity_id
_entity_poly.type
_entity_poly.pdbx_seq_one_letter_code
_entity_poly.pdbx_strand_id
1 'polypeptide(L)'
;MLNFSPEEANPILTQIPIIDFLLLLLLNLGIGAIGFFPSFLVTGLNISSFGIALGTVLSLSGEIFGAIAGFYLYRYGFRKMDPGWLKHRFWTRIQKSSSNQVFWTVILLRLIPFVPSGLVTAGASLTPISAPLFMAASTIGKIPAVFIEVAIMYGVIHTIPVRYQCSLAALTLVVLLLIWNKNRSKVQM
;
A
#
# COMPACT_ATOMS: atom_id res chain seq x y z
N MET A 1 -26.42 -35.80 -1.45
CA MET A 1 -25.96 -35.13 -0.22
C MET A 1 -24.46 -35.39 -0.12
N LEU A 2 -23.62 -34.47 -0.61
CA LEU A 2 -22.17 -34.64 -0.57
C LEU A 2 -21.65 -34.06 0.74
N ASN A 3 -21.21 -34.97 1.58
CA ASN A 3 -20.69 -34.75 2.92
C ASN A 3 -19.26 -34.18 2.78
N PHE A 4 -19.07 -32.89 3.04
CA PHE A 4 -17.75 -32.30 3.16
C PHE A 4 -17.23 -32.56 4.57
N SER A 5 -16.46 -33.63 4.72
CA SER A 5 -15.65 -33.89 5.92
C SER A 5 -14.52 -32.84 5.99
N PRO A 6 -14.18 -32.30 7.17
CA PRO A 6 -13.14 -31.29 7.33
C PRO A 6 -11.76 -31.96 7.24
N GLU A 7 -11.24 -32.11 6.02
CA GLU A 7 -9.84 -32.52 5.81
C GLU A 7 -8.87 -31.37 6.15
N GLU A 8 -8.06 -31.63 7.17
CA GLU A 8 -6.64 -31.27 7.24
C GLU A 8 -6.29 -29.78 7.40
N ALA A 9 -6.77 -29.17 8.49
CA ALA A 9 -6.03 -28.08 9.13
C ALA A 9 -4.74 -28.65 9.74
N ASN A 10 -3.60 -28.37 9.12
CA ASN A 10 -2.28 -28.78 9.58
C ASN A 10 -2.02 -28.30 11.04
N PRO A 11 -1.79 -29.20 12.01
CA PRO A 11 -1.69 -28.85 13.44
C PRO A 11 -0.39 -28.13 13.84
N ILE A 12 0.50 -27.81 12.88
CA ILE A 12 1.76 -27.10 13.13
C ILE A 12 1.56 -25.57 13.19
N LEU A 13 0.42 -25.04 12.71
CA LEU A 13 0.12 -23.60 12.74
C LEU A 13 -0.87 -23.18 13.84
N THR A 14 -1.27 -24.11 14.70
CA THR A 14 -2.02 -23.75 15.91
C THR A 14 -1.05 -23.26 16.99
N GLN A 15 -1.19 -21.98 17.35
CA GLN A 15 -0.50 -21.19 18.41
C GLN A 15 0.62 -20.30 17.85
N ILE A 16 0.42 -19.02 17.47
CA ILE A 16 -0.14 -17.89 18.23
C ILE A 16 -0.73 -16.84 17.25
N PRO A 17 -2.03 -16.47 17.30
CA PRO A 17 -2.64 -15.50 16.37
C PRO A 17 -2.02 -14.10 16.43
N ILE A 18 -1.33 -13.77 17.54
CA ILE A 18 -0.66 -12.48 17.74
C ILE A 18 0.59 -12.37 16.84
N ILE A 19 1.34 -13.46 16.64
CA ILE A 19 2.56 -13.42 15.83
C ILE A 19 2.19 -13.13 14.38
N ASP A 20 1.18 -13.82 13.84
CA ASP A 20 0.69 -13.58 12.48
C ASP A 20 0.16 -12.15 12.32
N PHE A 21 -0.52 -11.63 13.35
CA PHE A 21 -1.03 -10.26 13.36
C PHE A 21 0.11 -9.26 13.29
N LEU A 22 1.14 -9.44 14.11
CA LEU A 22 2.33 -8.58 14.12
C LEU A 22 3.10 -8.69 12.81
N LEU A 23 3.24 -9.89 12.24
CA LEU A 23 3.94 -10.10 10.98
C LEU A 23 3.20 -9.41 9.83
N LEU A 24 1.87 -9.55 9.77
CA LEU A 24 1.05 -8.88 8.77
C LEU A 24 1.00 -7.36 8.97
N LEU A 25 1.03 -6.88 10.21
CA LEU A 25 1.16 -5.45 10.51
C LEU A 25 2.49 -4.90 10.00
N LEU A 26 3.60 -5.57 10.28
CA LEU A 26 4.94 -5.18 9.83
C LEU A 26 5.05 -5.23 8.30
N LEU A 27 4.50 -6.27 7.68
CA LEU A 27 4.43 -6.40 6.22
C LEU A 27 3.67 -5.22 5.61
N ASN A 28 2.49 -4.89 6.16
CA ASN A 28 1.67 -3.79 5.68
C ASN A 28 2.35 -2.44 5.88
N LEU A 29 3.00 -2.23 7.03
CA LEU A 29 3.81 -1.03 7.29
C LEU A 29 4.96 -0.90 6.28
N GLY A 30 5.70 -1.98 6.02
CA GLY A 30 6.79 -2.00 5.06
C GLY A 30 6.32 -1.70 3.64
N ILE A 31 5.20 -2.32 3.23
CA ILE A 31 4.58 -2.09 1.92
C ILE A 31 4.04 -0.66 1.81
N GLY A 32 3.41 -0.13 2.86
CA GLY A 32 2.94 1.26 2.91
C GLY A 32 4.09 2.27 2.84
N ALA A 33 5.22 1.97 3.47
CA ALA A 33 6.39 2.83 3.49
C ALA A 33 7.16 2.81 2.15
N ILE A 34 7.47 1.62 1.62
CA ILE A 34 8.23 1.43 0.36
C ILE A 34 7.37 1.66 -0.87
N GLY A 35 6.07 1.36 -0.76
CA GLY A 35 5.07 2.00 -1.58
C GLY A 35 4.98 1.60 -3.06
N PHE A 36 5.88 0.74 -3.54
CA PHE A 36 5.87 0.17 -4.89
C PHE A 36 4.98 -1.06 -5.03
N PHE A 37 4.66 -1.73 -3.92
CA PHE A 37 3.83 -2.93 -3.93
C PHE A 37 2.35 -2.55 -3.74
N PRO A 38 1.41 -3.12 -4.51
CA PRO A 38 -0.01 -2.80 -4.38
C PRO A 38 -0.54 -3.24 -3.01
N SER A 39 -0.84 -2.27 -2.15
CA SER A 39 -1.22 -2.53 -0.75
C SER A 39 -2.59 -3.18 -0.59
N PHE A 40 -3.50 -3.03 -1.56
CA PHE A 40 -4.81 -3.69 -1.54
C PHE A 40 -4.70 -5.23 -1.49
N LEU A 41 -3.60 -5.81 -1.99
CA LEU A 41 -3.33 -7.24 -1.88
C LEU A 41 -3.14 -7.64 -0.41
N VAL A 42 -2.42 -6.81 0.35
CA VAL A 42 -2.23 -6.99 1.80
C VAL A 42 -3.56 -6.79 2.53
N THR A 43 -4.39 -5.84 2.12
CA THR A 43 -5.76 -5.69 2.64
C THR A 43 -6.55 -6.98 2.47
N GLY A 44 -6.48 -7.64 1.30
CA GLY A 44 -7.08 -8.95 1.05
C GLY A 44 -6.56 -10.06 1.99
N LEU A 45 -5.24 -10.12 2.20
CA LEU A 45 -4.64 -11.07 3.15
C LEU A 45 -5.12 -10.81 4.58
N ASN A 46 -5.15 -9.55 5.01
CA ASN A 46 -5.57 -9.18 6.36
C ASN A 46 -7.02 -9.59 6.65
N ILE A 47 -7.94 -9.37 5.71
CA ILE A 47 -9.35 -9.77 5.88
C ILE A 47 -9.54 -11.28 5.75
N SER A 48 -8.73 -11.96 4.93
CA SER A 48 -8.77 -13.42 4.82
C SER A 48 -8.26 -14.09 6.09
N SER A 49 -7.27 -13.50 6.78
CA SER A 49 -6.66 -14.08 7.98
C SER A 49 -7.40 -13.72 9.26
N PHE A 50 -7.91 -12.49 9.41
CA PHE A 50 -8.51 -12.00 10.65
C PHE A 50 -9.99 -11.62 10.55
N GLY A 51 -10.61 -11.87 9.40
CA GLY A 51 -11.98 -11.44 9.11
C GLY A 51 -12.08 -9.94 8.80
N ILE A 52 -13.28 -9.50 8.41
CA ILE A 52 -13.52 -8.13 7.93
C ILE A 52 -13.14 -7.08 8.98
N ALA A 53 -13.61 -7.22 10.22
CA ALA A 53 -13.45 -6.19 11.25
C ALA A 53 -11.97 -5.99 11.65
N LEU A 54 -11.32 -7.05 12.17
CA LEU A 54 -9.92 -6.97 12.59
C LEU A 54 -8.97 -6.79 11.41
N GLY A 55 -9.25 -7.42 10.27
CA GLY A 55 -8.48 -7.21 9.04
C GLY A 55 -8.55 -5.78 8.53
N THR A 56 -9.69 -5.09 8.65
CA THR A 56 -9.82 -3.66 8.30
C THR A 56 -9.00 -2.78 9.24
N VAL A 57 -9.09 -3.01 10.56
CA VAL A 57 -8.31 -2.25 11.55
C VAL A 57 -6.81 -2.44 11.34
N LEU A 58 -6.37 -3.67 11.11
CA LEU A 58 -4.99 -4.01 10.77
C LEU A 58 -4.54 -3.31 9.48
N SER A 59 -5.41 -3.32 8.46
CA SER A 59 -5.13 -2.69 7.17
C SER A 59 -4.97 -1.17 7.28
N LEU A 60 -5.91 -0.51 7.95
CA LEU A 60 -5.87 0.93 8.23
C LEU A 60 -4.63 1.31 9.04
N SER A 61 -4.35 0.58 10.10
CA SER A 61 -3.21 0.88 10.98
C SER A 61 -1.90 0.76 10.22
N GLY A 62 -1.69 -0.34 9.49
CA GLY A 62 -0.51 -0.55 8.66
C GLY A 62 -0.33 0.51 7.58
N GLU A 63 -1.41 0.93 6.92
CA GLU A 63 -1.38 1.99 5.91
C GLU A 63 -1.07 3.37 6.49
N ILE A 64 -1.65 3.72 7.63
CA ILE A 64 -1.40 5.00 8.30
C ILE A 64 0.04 5.07 8.78
N PHE A 65 0.50 4.07 9.55
CA PHE A 65 1.88 4.03 10.05
C PHE A 65 2.90 3.87 8.93
N GLY A 66 2.59 3.06 7.92
CA GLY A 66 3.41 2.90 6.72
C GLY A 66 3.54 4.21 5.94
N ALA A 67 2.44 4.95 5.73
CA ALA A 67 2.49 6.25 5.06
C ALA A 67 3.29 7.29 5.85
N ILE A 68 3.18 7.30 7.18
CA ILE A 68 3.98 8.17 8.05
C ILE A 68 5.47 7.86 7.89
N ALA A 69 5.85 6.59 8.05
CA ALA A 69 7.23 6.14 7.91
C ALA A 69 7.78 6.43 6.51
N GLY A 70 6.99 6.11 5.47
CA GLY A 70 7.29 6.39 4.08
C GLY A 70 7.52 7.88 3.84
N PHE A 71 6.67 8.77 4.37
CA PHE A 71 6.82 10.21 4.18
C PHE A 71 8.18 10.72 4.65
N TYR A 72 8.62 10.31 5.84
CA TYR A 72 9.94 10.66 6.35
C TYR A 72 11.07 10.03 5.55
N LEU A 73 10.92 8.75 5.16
CA LEU A 73 11.89 8.03 4.35
C LEU A 73 12.12 8.72 3.01
N TYR A 74 11.05 9.00 2.27
CA TYR A 74 11.13 9.68 0.98
C TYR A 74 11.67 11.09 1.12
N ARG A 75 11.18 11.88 2.09
CA ARG A 75 11.63 13.26 2.26
C ARG A 75 13.12 13.33 2.61
N TYR A 76 13.60 12.40 3.42
CA TYR A 76 15.02 12.26 3.72
C TYR A 76 15.83 11.85 2.48
N GLY A 77 15.36 10.83 1.74
CA GLY A 77 16.00 10.36 0.51
C GLY A 77 16.12 11.46 -0.54
N PHE A 78 15.03 12.17 -0.81
CA PHE A 78 14.99 13.26 -1.80
C PHE A 78 15.89 14.44 -1.42
N ARG A 79 16.04 14.74 -0.12
CA ARG A 79 16.98 15.79 0.34
C ARG A 79 18.44 15.42 0.11
N LYS A 80 18.77 14.13 0.03
CA LYS A 80 20.14 13.62 -0.20
C LYS A 80 20.50 13.44 -1.67
N MET A 81 19.50 13.39 -2.56
CA MET A 81 19.73 13.26 -3.99
C MET A 81 20.25 14.57 -4.59
N ASP A 82 21.06 14.48 -5.64
CA ASP A 82 21.51 15.66 -6.40
C ASP A 82 20.29 16.42 -6.93
N PRO A 83 20.15 17.73 -6.67
CA PRO A 83 19.02 18.53 -7.15
C PRO A 83 18.94 18.67 -8.68
N GLY A 84 19.88 18.12 -9.46
CA GLY A 84 19.87 18.14 -10.92
C GLY A 84 18.55 17.70 -11.56
N TRP A 85 17.90 16.66 -11.02
CA TRP A 85 16.60 16.18 -11.53
C TRP A 85 15.44 17.13 -11.20
N LEU A 86 15.55 17.95 -10.15
CA LEU A 86 14.53 18.93 -9.75
C LEU A 86 14.42 20.10 -10.74
N LYS A 87 15.39 20.27 -11.66
CA LYS A 87 15.37 21.33 -12.69
C LYS A 87 14.26 21.16 -13.72
N HIS A 88 13.67 19.96 -13.84
CA HIS A 88 12.58 19.73 -14.77
C HIS A 88 11.29 20.48 -14.33
N ARG A 89 10.55 21.03 -15.30
CA ARG A 89 9.34 21.86 -15.07
C ARG A 89 8.27 21.16 -14.22
N PHE A 90 8.19 19.83 -14.31
CA PHE A 90 7.28 19.03 -13.51
C PHE A 90 7.61 19.08 -12.00
N TRP A 91 8.86 18.82 -11.63
CA TRP A 91 9.29 18.76 -10.23
C TRP A 91 9.33 20.13 -9.56
N THR A 92 9.71 21.16 -10.32
CA THR A 92 9.61 22.56 -9.84
C THR A 92 8.17 22.98 -9.55
N ARG A 93 7.18 22.52 -10.34
CA ARG A 93 5.76 22.79 -10.08
C ARG A 93 5.30 22.12 -8.78
N ILE A 94 5.67 20.85 -8.57
CA ILE A 94 5.35 20.10 -7.34
C ILE A 94 5.92 20.81 -6.10
N GLN A 95 7.17 21.26 -6.17
CA GLN A 95 7.80 22.00 -5.06
C GLN A 95 7.16 23.36 -4.78
N LYS A 96 6.55 24.00 -5.78
CA LYS A 96 5.88 25.31 -5.63
C LYS A 96 4.40 25.18 -5.23
N SER A 97 3.86 23.97 -5.15
CA SER A 97 2.47 23.75 -4.72
C SER A 97 2.27 24.19 -3.27
N SER A 98 1.15 24.86 -2.99
CA SER A 98 0.83 25.27 -1.63
C SER A 98 0.42 24.05 -0.79
N SER A 99 0.71 24.08 0.51
CA SER A 99 0.34 22.97 1.41
C SER A 99 -1.15 22.63 1.36
N ASN A 100 -2.03 23.61 1.16
CA ASN A 100 -3.47 23.40 1.01
C ASN A 100 -3.80 22.63 -0.29
N GLN A 101 -3.18 22.99 -1.41
CA GLN A 101 -3.38 22.26 -2.67
C GLN A 101 -2.91 20.81 -2.54
N VAL A 102 -1.77 20.59 -1.89
CA VAL A 102 -1.22 19.24 -1.67
C VAL A 102 -2.12 18.44 -0.73
N PHE A 103 -2.63 19.05 0.34
CA PHE A 103 -3.55 18.41 1.29
C PHE A 103 -4.76 17.81 0.57
N TRP A 104 -5.46 18.60 -0.25
CA TRP A 104 -6.60 18.12 -1.02
C TRP A 104 -6.20 17.11 -2.10
N THR A 105 -5.06 17.30 -2.76
CA THR A 105 -4.56 16.36 -3.77
C THR A 105 -4.27 15.00 -3.16
N VAL A 106 -3.69 14.95 -1.95
CA VAL A 106 -3.44 13.69 -1.22
C VAL A 106 -4.75 12.97 -0.92
N ILE A 107 -5.76 13.67 -0.39
CA ILE A 107 -7.07 13.07 -0.12
C ILE A 107 -7.67 12.49 -1.40
N LEU A 108 -7.72 13.28 -2.47
CA LEU A 108 -8.29 12.85 -3.75
C LEU A 108 -7.56 11.65 -4.34
N LEU A 109 -6.22 11.66 -4.35
CA LEU A 109 -5.44 10.52 -4.85
C LEU A 109 -5.61 9.26 -4.01
N ARG A 110 -5.78 9.40 -2.67
CA ARG A 110 -6.02 8.25 -1.79
C ARG A 110 -7.39 7.62 -2.02
N LEU A 111 -8.40 8.42 -2.41
CA LEU A 111 -9.74 7.93 -2.71
C LEU A 111 -9.82 7.11 -4.01
N ILE A 112 -8.89 7.32 -4.94
CA ILE A 112 -8.83 6.56 -6.18
C ILE A 112 -8.38 5.12 -5.83
N PRO A 113 -9.20 4.10 -6.12
CA PRO A 113 -8.84 2.72 -5.82
C PRO A 113 -7.59 2.31 -6.60
N PHE A 114 -6.81 1.40 -6.02
CA PHE A 114 -5.58 0.84 -6.60
C PHE A 114 -4.43 1.83 -6.82
N VAL A 115 -4.57 3.11 -6.47
CA VAL A 115 -3.43 4.03 -6.45
C VAL A 115 -2.46 3.57 -5.36
N PRO A 116 -1.20 3.23 -5.71
CA PRO A 116 -0.21 2.80 -4.73
C PRO A 116 0.04 3.89 -3.67
N SER A 117 -0.09 3.50 -2.41
CA SER A 117 0.15 4.35 -1.22
C SER A 117 1.50 5.07 -1.28
N GLY A 118 2.52 4.38 -1.80
CA GLY A 118 3.85 4.93 -2.03
C GLY A 118 3.91 6.12 -2.94
N LEU A 119 3.24 6.05 -4.09
CA LEU A 119 3.28 7.12 -5.09
C LEU A 119 2.70 8.42 -4.53
N VAL A 120 1.59 8.32 -3.82
CA VAL A 120 0.98 9.49 -3.16
C VAL A 120 1.91 10.05 -2.09
N THR A 121 2.51 9.18 -1.29
CA THR A 121 3.41 9.56 -0.19
C THR A 121 4.71 10.20 -0.70
N ALA A 122 5.33 9.59 -1.71
CA ALA A 122 6.53 10.10 -2.36
C ALA A 122 6.25 11.45 -3.02
N GLY A 123 5.16 11.58 -3.77
CA GLY A 123 4.75 12.84 -4.39
C GLY A 123 4.52 13.95 -3.36
N ALA A 124 3.79 13.66 -2.28
CA ALA A 124 3.56 14.63 -1.21
C ALA A 124 4.87 15.03 -0.49
N SER A 125 5.76 14.07 -0.25
CA SER A 125 7.04 14.29 0.42
C SER A 125 8.02 15.17 -0.35
N LEU A 126 7.77 15.43 -1.63
CA LEU A 126 8.52 16.37 -2.47
C LEU A 126 8.03 17.82 -2.39
N THR A 127 6.88 18.04 -1.77
CA THR A 127 6.27 19.36 -1.66
C THR A 127 6.67 20.06 -0.35
N PRO A 128 6.31 21.33 -0.13
CA PRO A 128 6.52 22.00 1.15
C PRO A 128 5.57 21.56 2.27
N ILE A 129 4.64 20.62 2.04
CA ILE A 129 3.67 20.19 3.05
C ILE A 129 4.37 19.68 4.33
N SER A 130 3.84 20.06 5.49
CA SER A 130 4.35 19.57 6.77
C SER A 130 3.89 18.13 7.03
N ALA A 131 4.68 17.37 7.80
CA ALA A 131 4.32 15.99 8.13
C ALA A 131 2.93 15.87 8.79
N PRO A 132 2.54 16.71 9.78
CA PRO A 132 1.21 16.62 10.37
C PRO A 132 0.06 16.87 9.38
N LEU A 133 0.22 17.82 8.46
CA LEU A 133 -0.78 18.09 7.43
C LEU A 133 -0.90 16.91 6.45
N PHE A 134 0.24 16.34 6.03
CA PHE A 134 0.23 15.13 5.21
C PHE A 134 -0.43 13.96 5.93
N MET A 135 -0.10 13.75 7.21
CA MET A 135 -0.68 12.67 8.03
C MET A 135 -2.20 12.80 8.12
N ALA A 136 -2.71 14.01 8.40
CA ALA A 136 -4.13 14.28 8.42
C ALA A 136 -4.78 13.99 7.07
N ALA A 137 -4.24 14.54 5.97
CA ALA A 137 -4.76 14.30 4.62
C ALA A 137 -4.76 12.81 4.25
N SER A 138 -3.64 12.12 4.50
CA SER A 138 -3.46 10.71 4.16
C SER A 138 -4.40 9.82 4.96
N THR A 139 -4.56 10.06 6.26
CA THR A 139 -5.49 9.32 7.11
C THR A 139 -6.94 9.55 6.70
N ILE A 140 -7.34 10.80 6.48
CA ILE A 140 -8.70 11.15 6.02
C ILE A 140 -9.00 10.45 4.69
N GLY A 141 -8.05 10.43 3.75
CA GLY A 141 -8.21 9.74 2.47
C GLY A 141 -8.18 8.21 2.59
N LYS A 142 -7.37 7.64 3.49
CA LYS A 142 -7.22 6.18 3.63
C LYS A 142 -8.40 5.50 4.28
N ILE A 143 -9.09 6.17 5.22
CA ILE A 143 -10.28 5.61 5.87
C ILE A 143 -11.30 5.12 4.82
N PRO A 144 -11.90 5.98 3.97
CA PRO A 144 -12.85 5.56 2.95
C PRO A 144 -12.22 4.65 1.89
N ALA A 145 -10.96 4.87 1.52
CA ALA A 145 -10.27 4.04 0.53
C ALA A 145 -10.15 2.58 0.98
N VAL A 146 -9.75 2.33 2.23
CA VAL A 146 -9.62 0.96 2.77
C VAL A 146 -10.99 0.30 2.88
N PHE A 147 -12.06 1.02 3.24
CA PHE A 147 -13.41 0.44 3.20
C PHE A 147 -13.80 -0.03 1.78
N ILE A 148 -13.47 0.75 0.75
CA ILE A 148 -13.69 0.36 -0.65
C ILE A 148 -12.83 -0.87 -1.00
N GLU A 149 -11.54 -0.86 -0.66
CA GLU A 149 -10.63 -1.99 -0.89
C GLU A 149 -11.16 -3.27 -0.22
N VAL A 150 -11.59 -3.19 1.04
CA VAL A 150 -12.16 -4.31 1.79
C VAL A 150 -13.42 -4.84 1.12
N ALA A 151 -14.32 -3.97 0.67
CA ALA A 151 -15.54 -4.40 -0.03
C ALA A 151 -15.21 -5.15 -1.33
N ILE A 152 -14.27 -4.62 -2.13
CA ILE A 152 -13.84 -5.26 -3.39
C ILE A 152 -13.16 -6.60 -3.08
N MET A 153 -12.20 -6.63 -2.16
CA MET A 153 -11.46 -7.84 -1.82
C MET A 153 -12.37 -8.91 -1.21
N TYR A 154 -13.32 -8.52 -0.36
CA TYR A 154 -14.30 -9.44 0.19
C TYR A 154 -15.13 -10.09 -0.92
N GLY A 155 -15.61 -9.31 -1.89
CA GLY A 155 -16.31 -9.83 -3.07
C GLY A 155 -15.44 -10.77 -3.91
N VAL A 156 -14.18 -10.41 -4.16
CA VAL A 156 -13.22 -11.23 -4.89
C VAL A 156 -12.98 -12.57 -4.19
N ILE A 157 -12.74 -12.56 -2.87
CA ILE A 157 -12.44 -13.75 -2.08
C ILE A 157 -13.59 -14.75 -2.14
N HIS A 158 -14.84 -14.28 -2.07
CA HIS A 158 -16.03 -15.14 -2.02
C HIS A 158 -16.54 -15.56 -3.41
N THR A 159 -16.29 -14.77 -4.44
CA THR A 159 -16.87 -14.99 -5.78
C THR A 159 -15.89 -15.68 -6.73
N ILE A 160 -14.59 -15.39 -6.60
CA ILE A 160 -13.57 -15.86 -7.53
C ILE A 160 -12.86 -17.08 -6.93
N PRO A 161 -12.78 -18.23 -7.62
CA PRO A 161 -12.02 -19.38 -7.14
C PRO A 161 -10.55 -19.05 -6.86
N VAL A 162 -9.98 -19.63 -5.78
CA VAL A 162 -8.61 -19.38 -5.30
C VAL A 162 -7.56 -19.48 -6.41
N ARG A 163 -7.71 -20.45 -7.34
CA ARG A 163 -6.80 -20.61 -8.49
C ARG A 163 -6.62 -19.33 -9.32
N TYR A 164 -7.70 -18.59 -9.55
CA TYR A 164 -7.66 -17.36 -10.34
C TYR A 164 -7.14 -16.18 -9.51
N GLN A 165 -7.38 -16.18 -8.20
CA GLN A 165 -6.79 -15.20 -7.28
C GLN A 165 -5.26 -15.34 -7.26
N CYS A 166 -4.74 -16.56 -7.09
CA CYS A 166 -3.31 -16.84 -7.13
C CYS A 166 -2.71 -16.49 -8.50
N SER A 167 -3.42 -16.79 -9.59
CA SER A 167 -2.97 -16.45 -10.95
C SER A 167 -2.86 -14.93 -11.14
N LEU A 168 -3.84 -14.16 -10.65
CA LEU A 168 -3.82 -12.70 -10.72
C LEU A 168 -2.70 -12.11 -9.86
N ALA A 169 -2.49 -12.62 -8.64
CA ALA A 169 -1.38 -12.21 -7.77
C ALA A 169 0.00 -12.53 -8.37
N ALA A 170 0.14 -13.71 -9.00
CA ALA A 170 1.36 -14.06 -9.71
C ALA A 170 1.60 -13.16 -10.93
N LEU A 171 0.55 -12.85 -11.69
CA LEU A 171 0.62 -11.94 -12.84
C LEU A 171 1.08 -10.54 -12.41
N THR A 172 0.50 -9.97 -11.35
CA THR A 172 0.90 -8.64 -10.86
C THR A 172 2.35 -8.65 -10.40
N LEU A 173 2.79 -9.70 -9.68
CA LEU A 173 4.18 -9.84 -9.25
C LEU A 173 5.14 -9.95 -10.44
N VAL A 174 4.81 -10.74 -11.46
CA VAL A 174 5.61 -10.86 -12.69
C VAL A 174 5.70 -9.52 -13.42
N VAL A 175 4.59 -8.80 -13.59
CA VAL A 175 4.60 -7.47 -14.23
C VAL A 175 5.52 -6.50 -13.47
N LEU A 176 5.45 -6.48 -12.15
CA LEU A 176 6.33 -5.66 -11.32
C LEU A 176 7.81 -6.04 -11.48
N LEU A 177 8.12 -7.34 -11.50
CA LEU A 177 9.48 -7.85 -11.72
C LEU A 177 10.02 -7.51 -13.13
N LEU A 178 9.18 -7.59 -14.15
CA LEU A 178 9.56 -7.21 -15.51
C LEU A 178 9.86 -5.71 -15.63
N ILE A 179 9.04 -4.86 -15.01
CA ILE A 179 9.29 -3.42 -14.93
C ILE A 179 10.60 -3.15 -14.20
N TRP A 180 10.83 -3.83 -13.07
CA TRP A 180 12.05 -3.72 -12.30
C TRP A 180 13.29 -4.09 -13.11
N ASN A 181 13.26 -5.23 -13.81
CA ASN A 181 14.40 -5.72 -14.59
C ASN A 181 14.71 -4.81 -15.78
N LYS A 182 13.66 -4.31 -16.46
CA LYS A 182 13.83 -3.34 -17.56
C LYS A 182 14.46 -2.02 -17.09
N ASN A 183 14.12 -1.56 -15.88
CA ASN A 183 14.73 -0.36 -15.31
C ASN A 183 16.18 -0.58 -14.87
N ARG A 184 16.58 -1.80 -14.46
CA ARG A 184 17.98 -2.14 -14.16
C ARG A 184 18.88 -2.10 -15.41
N SER A 185 18.40 -2.59 -16.55
CA SER A 185 19.20 -2.58 -17.80
C SER A 185 19.48 -1.19 -18.38
N LYS A 186 18.66 -0.17 -18.05
CA LYS A 186 18.90 1.22 -18.48
C LYS A 186 19.91 1.99 -17.62
N VAL A 187 20.27 1.48 -16.44
CA VAL A 187 21.20 2.14 -15.51
C VAL A 187 22.65 1.72 -15.77
N GLN A 188 22.88 0.71 -16.63
CA GLN A 188 24.21 0.17 -16.97
C GLN A 188 24.70 0.57 -18.38
N MET A 189 24.03 1.51 -19.06
CA MET A 189 24.46 2.06 -20.36
C MET A 189 24.82 3.54 -20.23
#